data_AF-A0A6J6V5E2-F1
#
_entry.id   AF-A0A6J6V5E2-F1
#
_cell.length_a   1.000
_cell.length_b   1.000
_cell.length_c   1.000
_cell.angle_alpha   90.00
_cell.angle_beta   90.00
_cell.angle_gamma   90.00
#
_symmetry.space_group_name_H-M   'P 1'
#
loop_
_entity.id
_entity.type
_entity.pdbx_description
1 polymer ?
#
loop_
_entity_poly.entity_id
_entity_poly.type
_entity_poly.pdbx_seq_one_letter_code
_entity_poly.pdbx_strand_id
1 'polypeptide(L)'
;MVKQYPVIITVRDRLTCLKELLNWLETAGQTEIWLCDNASTYPPLVDFLRTTNHHVVYNNYNLGHRAPWLSGLVPELGDDRFFIISDPDVIPDKNTPNDVFEVFEEAFLMNPKIDKVGFSLRIDDLPDHYIHKQDVITWESQFWRKKLSNGFYSAPIDTTFAMHRPGGGHINANSLRSAPPYLARHLPWYYDLSKPSAEIDYYNKNADQLISNWNNENLPASVKAVLVKLRAENIAREQKI
;
A
#
# COMPACT_ATOMS: atom_id res chain seq x y z
N MET A 1 -9.64 23.10 11.01
CA MET A 1 -8.36 22.35 11.05
C MET A 1 -8.62 20.98 10.47
N VAL A 2 -7.72 20.44 9.65
CA VAL A 2 -7.84 19.08 9.09
C VAL A 2 -7.64 18.06 10.21
N LYS A 3 -8.50 17.05 10.30
CA LYS A 3 -8.39 16.00 11.32
C LYS A 3 -7.12 15.18 11.09
N GLN A 4 -6.38 14.91 12.16
CA GLN A 4 -5.09 14.22 12.09
C GLN A 4 -5.24 12.73 12.38
N TYR A 5 -4.57 11.91 11.58
CA TYR A 5 -4.45 10.47 11.77
C TYR A 5 -2.96 10.12 11.82
N PRO A 6 -2.51 9.27 12.76
CA PRO A 6 -1.15 8.80 12.73
C PRO A 6 -0.95 7.98 11.46
N VAL A 7 0.04 8.35 10.65
CA VAL A 7 0.38 7.63 9.42
C VAL A 7 1.68 6.88 9.64
N ILE A 8 1.59 5.56 9.75
CA ILE A 8 2.75 4.68 9.91
C ILE A 8 3.15 4.17 8.53
N ILE A 9 4.31 4.57 8.06
CA ILE A 9 4.88 4.16 6.78
C ILE A 9 5.99 3.14 7.04
N THR A 10 5.85 1.94 6.49
CA THR A 10 6.94 0.95 6.54
C THR A 10 8.01 1.34 5.54
N VAL A 11 9.27 1.44 5.97
CA VAL A 11 10.36 1.97 5.13
C VAL A 11 11.48 0.94 5.01
N ARG A 12 11.87 0.63 3.77
CA ARG A 12 13.05 -0.21 3.47
C ARG A 12 13.65 0.17 2.12
N ASP A 13 14.84 0.75 2.11
CA ASP A 13 15.69 0.96 0.93
C ASP A 13 15.05 1.65 -0.29
N ARG A 14 13.92 2.34 -0.12
CA ARG A 14 13.19 3.09 -1.15
C ARG A 14 12.95 4.53 -0.71
N LEU A 15 13.60 5.49 -1.36
CA LEU A 15 13.51 6.90 -1.01
C LEU A 15 12.59 7.66 -1.98
N THR A 16 12.65 7.34 -3.26
CA THR A 16 11.99 8.13 -4.30
C THR A 16 10.47 8.11 -4.10
N CYS A 17 9.88 6.92 -3.99
CA CYS A 17 8.45 6.78 -3.74
C CYS A 17 8.03 7.30 -2.35
N LEU A 18 8.87 7.10 -1.33
CA LEU A 18 8.62 7.61 0.02
C LEU A 18 8.43 9.13 0.00
N LYS A 19 9.29 9.86 -0.71
CA LYS A 19 9.17 11.32 -0.85
C LYS A 19 7.87 11.75 -1.54
N GLU A 20 7.41 10.98 -2.54
CA GLU A 20 6.12 11.24 -3.19
C GLU A 20 4.95 11.04 -2.21
N LEU A 21 4.99 9.99 -1.40
CA LEU A 21 3.96 9.73 -0.39
C LEU A 21 3.92 10.82 0.67
N LEU A 22 5.10 11.21 1.18
CA LEU A 22 5.23 12.28 2.17
C LEU A 22 4.67 13.60 1.64
N ASN A 23 5.08 14.00 0.43
CA ASN A 23 4.57 15.23 -0.19
C ASN A 23 3.05 15.19 -0.35
N TRP A 24 2.48 14.04 -0.73
CA TRP A 24 1.03 13.90 -0.84
C TRP A 24 0.33 14.06 0.51
N LEU A 25 0.84 13.39 1.56
CA LEU A 25 0.30 13.47 2.93
C LEU A 25 0.36 14.89 3.50
N GLU A 26 1.50 15.57 3.33
CA GLU A 26 1.70 16.95 3.76
C GLU A 26 0.75 17.90 3.02
N THR A 27 0.55 17.71 1.71
CA THR A 27 -0.41 18.48 0.91
C THR A 27 -1.85 18.23 1.35
N ALA A 28 -2.18 17.01 1.77
CA ALA A 28 -3.46 16.65 2.36
C ALA A 28 -3.62 17.16 3.82
N GLY A 29 -2.60 17.82 4.36
CA GLY A 29 -2.63 18.44 5.70
C GLY A 29 -2.38 17.47 6.84
N GLN A 30 -1.89 16.25 6.57
CA GLN A 30 -1.45 15.32 7.62
C GLN A 30 -0.03 15.68 8.06
N THR A 31 0.19 15.66 9.38
CA THR A 31 1.48 16.03 9.99
C THR A 31 2.02 14.97 10.94
N GLU A 32 1.16 14.07 11.44
CA GLU A 32 1.54 12.99 12.36
C GLU A 32 2.04 11.76 11.58
N ILE A 33 3.20 11.91 10.94
CA ILE A 33 3.77 10.88 10.06
C ILE A 33 4.96 10.20 10.75
N TRP A 34 4.91 8.87 10.80
CA TRP A 34 5.86 7.97 11.45
C TRP A 34 6.50 7.03 10.44
N LEU A 35 7.80 7.14 10.27
CA LEU A 35 8.61 6.28 9.42
C LEU A 35 9.13 5.09 10.25
N CYS A 36 8.58 3.91 9.98
CA CYS A 36 8.99 2.64 10.60
C CYS A 36 10.09 2.01 9.75
N ASP A 37 11.35 2.35 10.05
CA ASP A 37 12.50 1.87 9.28
C ASP A 37 12.84 0.41 9.61
N ASN A 38 12.78 -0.42 8.57
CA ASN A 38 13.09 -1.85 8.61
C ASN A 38 14.58 -2.11 8.37
N ALA A 39 15.45 -1.36 9.04
CA ALA A 39 16.91 -1.46 8.92
C ALA A 39 17.41 -1.20 7.49
N SER A 40 17.03 -0.07 6.92
CA SER A 40 17.50 0.36 5.61
C SER A 40 19.02 0.51 5.59
N THR A 41 19.63 0.14 4.47
CA THR A 41 21.06 0.24 4.20
C THR A 41 21.38 1.08 2.95
N TYR A 42 20.36 1.48 2.17
CA TYR A 42 20.52 2.37 1.02
C TYR A 42 20.98 3.76 1.47
N PRO A 43 22.22 4.20 1.15
CA PRO A 43 22.80 5.39 1.76
C PRO A 43 21.94 6.67 1.63
N PRO A 44 21.35 6.98 0.45
CA PRO A 44 20.48 8.16 0.33
C PRO A 44 19.26 8.13 1.25
N LEU A 45 18.66 6.95 1.47
CA LEU A 45 17.53 6.81 2.39
C LEU A 45 18.00 6.96 3.85
N VAL A 46 19.13 6.35 4.21
CA VAL A 46 19.71 6.47 5.56
C VAL A 46 19.99 7.94 5.88
N ASP A 47 20.58 8.70 4.96
CA ASP A 47 20.84 10.12 5.14
C ASP A 47 19.54 10.94 5.26
N PHE A 48 18.52 10.59 4.46
CA PHE A 48 17.21 11.21 4.56
C PHE A 48 16.55 10.97 5.94
N LEU A 49 16.54 9.73 6.43
CA LEU A 49 15.93 9.38 7.72
C LEU A 49 16.61 10.10 8.90
N ARG A 50 17.91 10.41 8.79
CA ARG A 50 18.65 11.17 9.80
C ARG A 50 18.34 12.67 9.83
N THR A 51 17.81 13.22 8.74
CA THR A 51 17.67 14.67 8.53
C THR A 51 16.22 15.12 8.38
N THR A 52 15.29 14.18 8.27
CA THR A 52 13.87 14.45 8.11
C THR A 52 13.24 15.02 9.39
N ASN A 53 12.19 15.83 9.24
CA ASN A 53 11.42 16.38 10.36
C ASN A 53 10.28 15.44 10.82
N HIS A 54 10.07 14.34 10.10
CA HIS A 54 9.10 13.30 10.46
C HIS A 54 9.58 12.49 11.65
N HIS A 55 8.65 11.80 12.32
CA HIS A 55 9.02 10.85 13.35
C HIS A 55 9.64 9.60 12.72
N VAL A 56 10.73 9.08 13.30
CA VAL A 56 11.40 7.87 12.79
C VAL A 56 11.59 6.88 13.91
N VAL A 57 11.13 5.64 13.69
CA VAL A 57 11.43 4.48 14.55
C VAL A 57 12.37 3.55 13.79
N TYR A 58 13.56 3.35 14.33
CA TYR A 58 14.58 2.46 13.78
C TYR A 58 14.47 1.08 14.42
N ASN A 59 14.00 0.08 13.67
CA ASN A 59 13.84 -1.28 14.20
C ASN A 59 15.17 -2.03 14.36
N ASN A 60 16.28 -1.52 13.83
CA ASN A 60 17.63 -2.12 13.82
C ASN A 60 17.76 -3.50 13.13
N TYR A 61 16.65 -4.17 12.83
CA TYR A 61 16.54 -5.37 12.02
C TYR A 61 15.29 -5.29 11.14
N ASN A 62 15.27 -6.10 10.08
CA ASN A 62 14.14 -6.14 9.16
C ASN A 62 12.97 -6.93 9.77
N LEU A 63 11.91 -6.23 10.19
CA LEU A 63 10.67 -6.82 10.72
C LEU A 63 9.66 -7.22 9.62
N GLY A 64 10.01 -6.98 8.35
CA GLY A 64 9.17 -7.24 7.20
C GLY A 64 7.86 -6.45 7.23
N HIS A 65 6.82 -6.99 6.59
CA HIS A 65 5.49 -6.36 6.53
C HIS A 65 4.85 -6.17 7.92
N ARG A 66 5.33 -6.86 8.96
CA ARG A 66 4.78 -6.76 10.33
C ARG A 66 5.40 -5.64 11.15
N ALA A 67 6.33 -4.87 10.58
CA ALA A 67 7.05 -3.82 11.28
C ALA A 67 6.16 -2.82 12.02
N PRO A 68 5.04 -2.31 11.46
CA PRO A 68 4.16 -1.38 12.21
C PRO A 68 3.68 -1.94 13.56
N TRP A 69 3.43 -3.25 13.63
CA TRP A 69 2.95 -3.90 14.85
C TRP A 69 4.08 -4.30 15.79
N LEU A 70 5.17 -4.83 15.24
CA LEU A 70 6.30 -5.34 16.01
C LEU A 70 7.21 -4.22 16.55
N SER A 71 7.17 -3.03 15.96
CA SER A 71 7.90 -1.85 16.45
C SER A 71 7.26 -1.19 17.67
N GLY A 72 6.00 -1.53 17.97
CA GLY A 72 5.20 -0.87 19.01
C GLY A 72 4.37 0.33 18.52
N LEU A 73 4.57 0.79 17.28
CA LEU A 73 3.85 1.96 16.74
C LEU A 73 2.33 1.74 16.68
N VAL A 74 1.85 0.57 16.25
CA VAL A 74 0.42 0.29 16.21
C VAL A 74 -0.20 0.29 17.62
N PRO A 75 0.33 -0.44 18.62
CA PRO A 75 -0.15 -0.33 20.00
C PRO A 75 -0.09 1.09 20.57
N GLU A 76 0.93 1.88 20.23
CA GLU A 76 1.10 3.23 20.79
C GLU A 76 0.16 4.26 20.16
N LEU A 77 0.01 4.24 18.84
CA LEU A 77 -0.69 5.28 18.08
C LEU A 77 -2.13 4.90 17.74
N GLY A 78 -2.45 3.60 17.76
CA GLY A 78 -3.69 3.04 17.25
C GLY A 78 -4.61 2.41 18.28
N ASP A 79 -4.30 2.46 19.58
CA ASP A 79 -5.11 1.80 20.60
C ASP A 79 -6.51 2.39 20.73
N ASP A 80 -6.63 3.72 20.70
CA ASP A 80 -7.87 4.45 20.99
C ASP A 80 -8.38 5.35 19.84
N ARG A 81 -7.65 5.43 18.72
CA ARG A 81 -7.98 6.28 17.57
C ARG A 81 -7.71 5.58 16.24
N PHE A 82 -8.38 6.06 15.19
CA PHE A 82 -8.08 5.63 13.83
C PHE A 82 -6.66 6.02 13.44
N PHE A 83 -6.00 5.13 12.72
CA PHE A 83 -4.62 5.31 12.25
C PHE A 83 -4.47 4.71 10.86
N ILE A 84 -3.38 5.04 10.17
CA ILE A 84 -3.13 4.64 8.79
C ILE A 84 -1.83 3.84 8.75
N ILE A 85 -1.84 2.73 8.00
CA ILE A 85 -0.64 1.99 7.61
C ILE A 85 -0.48 2.07 6.10
N SER A 86 0.75 2.29 5.64
CA SER A 86 1.10 2.20 4.22
C SER A 86 2.51 1.66 3.99
N ASP A 87 2.69 0.95 2.88
CA ASP A 87 3.99 0.82 2.21
C ASP A 87 4.42 2.17 1.60
N PRO A 88 5.72 2.40 1.34
CA PRO A 88 6.22 3.71 0.91
C PRO A 88 5.95 3.98 -0.57
N ASP A 89 5.40 3.02 -1.31
CA ASP A 89 5.21 3.06 -2.75
C ASP A 89 3.74 3.04 -3.20
N VAL A 90 2.81 3.17 -2.26
CA VAL A 90 1.38 3.32 -2.53
C VAL A 90 0.99 4.79 -2.41
N ILE A 91 0.85 5.46 -3.55
CA ILE A 91 0.63 6.91 -3.62
C ILE A 91 -0.79 7.18 -4.06
N PRO A 92 -1.61 7.88 -3.28
CA PRO A 92 -2.94 8.27 -3.75
C PRO A 92 -2.84 9.09 -5.03
N ASP A 93 -3.82 8.93 -5.92
CA ASP A 93 -3.82 9.64 -7.18
C ASP A 93 -3.80 11.15 -6.96
N LYS A 94 -3.18 11.88 -7.88
CA LYS A 94 -3.15 13.36 -7.87
C LYS A 94 -4.56 13.97 -7.83
N ASN A 95 -5.55 13.26 -8.37
CA ASN A 95 -6.95 13.70 -8.41
C ASN A 95 -7.79 13.12 -7.25
N THR A 96 -7.19 12.39 -6.32
CA THR A 96 -7.87 11.91 -5.11
C THR A 96 -8.32 13.12 -4.31
N PRO A 97 -9.63 13.25 -4.02
CA PRO A 97 -10.12 14.34 -3.18
C PRO A 97 -9.55 14.30 -1.77
N ASN A 98 -9.35 15.49 -1.16
CA ASN A 98 -8.71 15.62 0.16
C ASN A 98 -9.56 15.12 1.33
N ASP A 99 -10.87 14.92 1.14
CA ASP A 99 -11.81 14.37 2.13
C ASP A 99 -11.74 12.83 2.24
N VAL A 100 -10.74 12.20 1.61
CA VAL A 100 -10.60 10.74 1.60
C VAL A 100 -10.50 10.12 2.99
N PHE A 101 -9.91 10.84 3.96
CA PHE A 101 -9.78 10.33 5.31
C PHE A 101 -11.13 10.30 6.03
N GLU A 102 -11.94 11.34 5.86
CA GLU A 102 -13.32 11.41 6.34
C GLU A 102 -14.17 10.31 5.70
N VAL A 103 -14.04 10.11 4.38
CA VAL A 103 -14.73 9.02 3.66
C VAL A 103 -14.34 7.64 4.19
N PHE A 104 -13.07 7.43 4.53
CA PHE A 104 -12.62 6.16 5.12
C PHE A 104 -13.16 5.97 6.53
N GLU A 105 -13.16 7.02 7.36
CA GLU A 105 -13.71 6.97 8.71
C GLU A 105 -15.23 6.69 8.69
N GLU A 106 -15.99 7.37 7.84
CA GLU A 106 -17.44 7.18 7.66
C GLU A 106 -17.79 5.75 7.21
N ALA A 107 -16.91 5.11 6.44
CA ALA A 107 -17.11 3.72 6.02
C ALA A 107 -17.14 2.74 7.21
N PHE A 108 -16.44 3.03 8.31
CA PHE A 108 -16.53 2.23 9.53
C PHE A 108 -17.88 2.36 10.23
N LEU A 109 -18.53 3.53 10.17
CA LEU A 109 -19.87 3.72 10.73
C LEU A 109 -20.92 2.86 10.00
N MET A 110 -20.80 2.78 8.68
CA MET A 110 -21.68 1.92 7.86
C MET A 110 -21.36 0.43 7.98
N ASN A 111 -20.14 0.09 8.42
CA ASN A 111 -19.66 -1.29 8.48
C ASN A 111 -18.92 -1.57 9.80
N PRO A 112 -19.60 -1.64 10.96
CA PRO A 112 -18.96 -1.67 12.29
C PRO A 112 -18.04 -2.88 12.56
N LYS A 113 -18.13 -3.91 11.71
CA LYS A 113 -17.32 -5.12 11.79
C LYS A 113 -16.07 -5.08 10.91
N ILE A 114 -15.90 -4.08 10.06
CA ILE A 114 -14.72 -3.97 9.19
C ILE A 114 -13.51 -3.52 10.00
N ASP A 115 -12.35 -4.07 9.68
CA ASP A 115 -11.09 -3.77 10.37
C ASP A 115 -10.28 -2.68 9.66
N LYS A 116 -10.36 -2.64 8.32
CA LYS A 116 -9.61 -1.69 7.51
C LYS A 116 -10.43 -1.12 6.36
N VAL A 117 -10.19 0.14 6.05
CA VAL A 117 -10.71 0.81 4.85
C VAL A 117 -9.53 1.49 4.15
N GLY A 118 -9.32 1.17 2.88
CA GLY A 118 -8.14 1.67 2.15
C GLY A 118 -8.39 1.81 0.67
N PHE A 119 -7.34 2.18 -0.06
CA PHE A 119 -7.44 2.41 -1.48
C PHE A 119 -7.63 1.12 -2.30
N SER A 120 -8.47 1.18 -3.33
CA SER A 120 -8.26 0.32 -4.50
C SER A 120 -7.05 0.80 -5.28
N LEU A 121 -6.27 -0.14 -5.82
CA LEU A 121 -5.13 0.18 -6.66
C LEU A 121 -5.56 0.35 -8.11
N ARG A 122 -5.10 1.42 -8.74
CA ARG A 122 -5.40 1.74 -10.13
C ARG A 122 -4.77 0.71 -11.07
N ILE A 123 -5.56 0.24 -12.02
CA ILE A 123 -5.15 -0.76 -13.03
C ILE A 123 -5.53 -0.39 -14.46
N ASP A 124 -6.20 0.76 -14.65
CA ASP A 124 -6.68 1.22 -15.95
C ASP A 124 -5.68 2.14 -16.68
N ASP A 125 -4.58 2.53 -16.04
CA ASP A 125 -3.56 3.44 -16.59
C ASP A 125 -2.13 2.89 -16.56
N LEU A 126 -1.96 1.59 -16.33
CA LEU A 126 -0.64 0.96 -16.31
C LEU A 126 0.06 1.14 -17.67
N PRO A 127 1.35 1.52 -17.70
CA PRO A 127 2.06 1.77 -18.94
C PRO A 127 2.39 0.49 -19.69
N ASP A 128 2.40 0.54 -21.02
CA ASP A 128 2.67 -0.63 -21.87
C ASP A 128 4.12 -1.15 -21.74
N HIS A 129 5.06 -0.32 -21.29
CA HIS A 129 6.45 -0.74 -21.05
C HIS A 129 6.60 -1.61 -19.80
N TYR A 130 5.61 -1.62 -18.89
CA TYR A 130 5.70 -2.43 -17.69
C TYR A 130 5.41 -3.89 -18.03
N ILE A 131 6.45 -4.72 -17.99
CA ILE A 131 6.44 -6.12 -18.45
C ILE A 131 5.34 -6.97 -17.80
N HIS A 132 4.96 -6.68 -16.55
CA HIS A 132 3.93 -7.42 -15.81
C HIS A 132 2.55 -6.75 -15.85
N LYS A 133 2.31 -5.79 -16.74
CA LYS A 133 1.03 -5.04 -16.83
C LYS A 133 -0.19 -5.96 -16.81
N GLN A 134 -0.24 -6.94 -17.70
CA GLN A 134 -1.41 -7.83 -17.79
C GLN A 134 -1.54 -8.74 -16.57
N ASP A 135 -0.43 -9.09 -15.93
CA ASP A 135 -0.42 -9.89 -14.71
C ASP A 135 -0.94 -9.12 -13.51
N VAL A 136 -0.52 -7.86 -13.36
CA VAL A 136 -1.08 -6.96 -12.34
C VAL A 136 -2.57 -6.73 -12.57
N ILE A 137 -3.00 -6.44 -13.80
CA ILE A 137 -4.43 -6.28 -14.12
C ILE A 137 -5.19 -7.55 -13.72
N THR A 138 -4.69 -8.72 -14.09
CA THR A 138 -5.32 -10.01 -13.75
C THR A 138 -5.41 -10.21 -12.24
N TRP A 139 -4.32 -9.93 -11.52
CA TRP A 139 -4.21 -10.07 -10.08
C TRP A 139 -5.21 -9.15 -9.35
N GLU A 140 -5.13 -7.85 -9.61
CA GLU A 140 -5.89 -6.83 -8.90
C GLU A 140 -7.37 -6.85 -9.27
N SER A 141 -7.73 -7.25 -10.50
CA SER A 141 -9.15 -7.31 -10.94
C SER A 141 -10.04 -8.11 -9.99
N GLN A 142 -9.51 -9.07 -9.24
CA GLN A 142 -10.28 -9.82 -8.25
C GLN A 142 -10.86 -8.93 -7.14
N PHE A 143 -10.13 -7.88 -6.76
CA PHE A 143 -10.51 -6.95 -5.69
C PHE A 143 -11.56 -5.93 -6.14
N TRP A 144 -11.76 -5.79 -7.45
CA TRP A 144 -12.77 -4.93 -8.07
C TRP A 144 -14.12 -5.62 -8.29
N ARG A 145 -14.29 -6.88 -7.86
CA ARG A 145 -15.48 -7.69 -8.20
C ARG A 145 -16.70 -7.42 -7.32
N LYS A 146 -16.51 -7.38 -6.00
CA LYS A 146 -17.63 -7.37 -5.03
C LYS A 146 -17.93 -5.94 -4.57
N LYS A 147 -18.59 -5.17 -5.43
CA LYS A 147 -19.08 -3.82 -5.07
C LYS A 147 -20.28 -3.92 -4.12
N LEU A 148 -20.23 -3.17 -3.04
CA LEU A 148 -21.29 -3.05 -2.05
C LEU A 148 -22.22 -1.87 -2.39
N SER A 149 -23.41 -1.84 -1.77
CA SER A 149 -24.41 -0.78 -1.98
C SER A 149 -23.92 0.61 -1.55
N ASN A 150 -22.98 0.67 -0.60
CA ASN A 150 -22.32 1.90 -0.15
C ASN A 150 -21.17 2.35 -1.08
N GLY A 151 -20.97 1.70 -2.22
CA GLY A 151 -19.99 2.08 -3.23
C GLY A 151 -18.61 1.47 -3.09
N PHE A 152 -18.24 0.96 -1.90
CA PHE A 152 -16.95 0.30 -1.65
C PHE A 152 -16.90 -1.11 -2.26
N TYR A 153 -15.69 -1.66 -2.37
CA TYR A 153 -15.45 -3.05 -2.73
C TYR A 153 -15.05 -3.87 -1.50
N SER A 154 -15.72 -5.00 -1.28
CA SER A 154 -15.35 -5.95 -0.22
C SER A 154 -14.23 -6.85 -0.73
N ALA A 155 -12.99 -6.56 -0.28
CA ALA A 155 -11.79 -7.23 -0.74
C ALA A 155 -10.65 -7.11 0.30
N PRO A 156 -9.75 -8.10 0.40
CA PRO A 156 -8.63 -8.04 1.34
C PRO A 156 -7.69 -6.86 1.10
N ILE A 157 -7.16 -6.30 2.18
CA ILE A 157 -6.11 -5.25 2.17
C ILE A 157 -4.99 -5.66 3.12
N ASP A 158 -3.76 -5.67 2.63
CA ASP A 158 -2.57 -5.94 3.44
C ASP A 158 -1.98 -4.64 4.00
N THR A 159 -0.81 -4.21 3.48
CA THR A 159 -0.12 -2.94 3.77
C THR A 159 -0.33 -1.89 2.68
N THR A 160 -1.26 -2.12 1.74
CA THR A 160 -1.76 -1.08 0.83
C THR A 160 -2.41 0.01 1.68
N PHE A 161 -2.00 1.28 1.48
CA PHE A 161 -2.48 2.46 2.22
C PHE A 161 -3.92 2.30 2.70
N ALA A 162 -4.08 2.13 4.01
CA ALA A 162 -5.37 1.87 4.64
C ALA A 162 -5.47 2.49 6.03
N MET A 163 -6.65 3.02 6.33
CA MET A 163 -7.07 3.37 7.67
C MET A 163 -7.52 2.10 8.41
N HIS A 164 -7.11 2.01 9.66
CA HIS A 164 -7.44 0.95 10.60
C HIS A 164 -8.32 1.52 11.71
N ARG A 165 -9.30 0.72 12.15
CA ARG A 165 -10.07 1.01 13.37
C ARG A 165 -9.16 1.00 14.62
N PRO A 166 -9.52 1.71 15.69
CA PRO A 166 -8.82 1.62 16.98
C PRO A 166 -8.71 0.17 17.48
N GLY A 167 -7.64 -0.10 18.22
CA GLY A 167 -7.32 -1.37 18.85
C GLY A 167 -6.42 -2.26 18.00
N GLY A 168 -6.42 -3.56 18.30
CA GLY A 168 -5.59 -4.56 17.62
C GLY A 168 -6.39 -5.69 16.98
N GLY A 169 -5.67 -6.66 16.39
CA GLY A 169 -6.26 -7.89 15.85
C GLY A 169 -6.92 -7.73 14.47
N HIS A 170 -6.58 -6.68 13.71
CA HIS A 170 -7.13 -6.43 12.38
C HIS A 170 -6.83 -7.57 11.41
N ILE A 171 -7.86 -8.01 10.67
CA ILE A 171 -7.75 -9.11 9.71
C ILE A 171 -7.73 -8.55 8.29
N ASN A 172 -6.70 -8.87 7.50
CA ASN A 172 -6.55 -8.39 6.11
C ASN A 172 -7.80 -8.65 5.25
N ALA A 173 -8.40 -9.83 5.37
CA ALA A 173 -9.59 -10.20 4.61
C ALA A 173 -10.86 -9.42 4.99
N ASN A 174 -10.88 -8.79 6.16
CA ASN A 174 -12.02 -8.07 6.71
C ASN A 174 -11.90 -6.56 6.42
N SER A 175 -11.79 -6.23 5.13
CA SER A 175 -11.45 -4.89 4.66
C SER A 175 -12.38 -4.40 3.55
N LEU A 176 -12.43 -3.07 3.39
CA LEU A 176 -13.09 -2.38 2.28
C LEU A 176 -12.08 -1.58 1.46
N ARG A 177 -12.15 -1.73 0.15
CA ARG A 177 -11.40 -0.90 -0.80
C ARG A 177 -12.29 0.17 -1.40
N SER A 178 -11.77 1.38 -1.53
CA SER A 178 -12.50 2.52 -2.09
C SER A 178 -12.76 2.38 -3.59
N ALA A 179 -13.73 3.13 -4.10
CA ALA A 179 -14.02 3.26 -5.52
C ALA A 179 -13.54 4.62 -6.05
N PRO A 180 -13.47 4.82 -7.39
CA PRO A 180 -13.24 6.14 -7.96
C PRO A 180 -14.18 7.19 -7.34
N PRO A 181 -13.70 8.41 -7.04
CA PRO A 181 -12.39 8.96 -7.40
C PRO A 181 -11.24 8.68 -6.41
N TYR A 182 -11.47 7.91 -5.34
CA TYR A 182 -10.47 7.64 -4.29
C TYR A 182 -9.63 6.42 -4.67
N LEU A 183 -8.49 6.62 -5.33
CA LEU A 183 -7.62 5.54 -5.79
C LEU A 183 -6.15 5.83 -5.47
N ALA A 184 -5.32 4.78 -5.48
CA ALA A 184 -3.88 4.91 -5.36
C ALA A 184 -3.15 4.15 -6.46
N ARG A 185 -1.94 4.58 -6.77
CA ARG A 185 -0.97 3.88 -7.63
C ARG A 185 0.05 3.16 -6.76
N HIS A 186 0.39 1.95 -7.15
CA HIS A 186 1.57 1.26 -6.63
C HIS A 186 2.73 1.52 -7.59
N LEU A 187 3.62 2.46 -7.25
CA LEU A 187 4.60 3.06 -8.16
C LEU A 187 5.50 2.07 -8.91
N PRO A 188 5.93 0.93 -8.33
CA PRO A 188 6.69 -0.06 -9.06
C PRO A 188 6.07 -0.56 -10.35
N TRP A 189 4.74 -0.51 -10.48
CA TRP A 189 4.04 -0.91 -11.71
C TRP A 189 4.18 0.09 -12.86
N TYR A 190 4.77 1.26 -12.60
CA TYR A 190 4.97 2.32 -13.58
C TYR A 190 6.43 2.44 -14.03
N TYR A 191 7.34 1.71 -13.38
CA TYR A 191 8.77 1.73 -13.71
C TYR A 191 9.07 0.92 -14.99
N ASP A 192 10.05 1.39 -15.75
CA ASP A 192 10.64 0.61 -16.84
C ASP A 192 11.71 -0.33 -16.25
N LEU A 193 11.32 -1.59 -16.01
CA LEU A 193 12.21 -2.61 -15.43
C LEU A 193 13.39 -2.97 -16.34
N SER A 194 13.35 -2.61 -17.64
CA SER A 194 14.50 -2.79 -18.55
C SER A 194 15.60 -1.75 -18.34
N LYS A 195 15.30 -0.67 -17.60
CA LYS A 195 16.20 0.45 -17.31
C LYS A 195 16.08 0.86 -15.85
N PRO A 196 16.42 -0.03 -14.89
CA PRO A 196 16.28 0.28 -13.48
C PRO A 196 17.17 1.45 -13.07
N SER A 197 16.66 2.29 -12.17
CA SER A 197 17.48 3.30 -11.50
C SER A 197 18.41 2.65 -10.48
N ALA A 198 19.43 3.39 -10.03
CA ALA A 198 20.34 2.91 -8.99
C ALA A 198 19.61 2.52 -7.69
N GLU A 199 18.51 3.21 -7.34
CA GLU A 199 17.67 2.88 -6.19
C GLU A 199 16.94 1.54 -6.40
N ILE A 200 16.32 1.34 -7.56
CA ILE A 200 15.60 0.11 -7.89
C ILE A 200 16.56 -1.08 -7.88
N ASP A 201 17.73 -0.94 -8.51
CA ASP A 201 18.77 -1.96 -8.51
C ASP A 201 19.25 -2.30 -7.10
N TYR A 202 19.45 -1.28 -6.27
CA TYR A 202 19.86 -1.48 -4.88
C TYR A 202 18.79 -2.23 -4.11
N TYR A 203 17.54 -1.75 -4.17
CA TYR A 203 16.42 -2.38 -3.47
C TYR A 203 16.26 -3.84 -3.89
N ASN A 204 16.22 -4.13 -5.19
CA ASN A 204 16.03 -5.49 -5.68
C ASN A 204 17.14 -6.45 -5.25
N LYS A 205 18.38 -5.98 -5.10
CA LYS A 205 19.50 -6.81 -4.59
C LYS A 205 19.41 -7.12 -3.10
N ASN A 206 18.77 -6.25 -2.32
CA ASN A 206 18.76 -6.32 -0.85
C ASN A 206 17.39 -6.74 -0.26
N ALA A 207 16.32 -6.69 -1.07
CA ALA A 207 14.98 -7.10 -0.67
C ALA A 207 14.86 -8.62 -0.57
N ASP A 208 14.01 -9.07 0.36
CA ASP A 208 13.64 -10.48 0.45
C ASP A 208 12.81 -10.89 -0.79
N GLN A 209 13.40 -11.75 -1.61
CA GLN A 209 12.82 -12.25 -2.87
C GLN A 209 11.58 -13.12 -2.64
N LEU A 210 11.35 -13.62 -1.42
CA LEU A 210 10.14 -14.37 -1.08
C LEU A 210 8.95 -13.45 -0.81
N ILE A 211 9.19 -12.16 -0.59
CA ILE A 211 8.18 -11.16 -0.24
C ILE A 211 7.97 -10.17 -1.40
N SER A 212 9.04 -9.80 -2.11
CA SER A 212 8.99 -8.89 -3.26
C SER A 212 8.37 -9.56 -4.50
N ASN A 213 7.17 -9.15 -4.90
CA ASN A 213 6.40 -9.85 -5.94
C ASN A 213 6.52 -9.25 -7.35
N TRP A 214 6.61 -7.93 -7.48
CA TRP A 214 6.37 -7.21 -8.75
C TRP A 214 7.59 -6.45 -9.29
N ASN A 215 8.72 -6.49 -8.58
CA ASN A 215 9.85 -5.59 -8.86
C ASN A 215 10.92 -6.17 -9.78
N ASN A 216 10.82 -7.45 -10.15
CA ASN A 216 11.82 -8.17 -10.94
C ASN A 216 11.25 -8.58 -12.30
N GLU A 217 12.11 -8.78 -13.30
CA GLU A 217 11.70 -9.31 -14.62
C GLU A 217 10.99 -10.66 -14.52
N ASN A 218 11.35 -11.49 -13.54
CA ASN A 218 10.72 -12.78 -13.31
C ASN A 218 9.81 -12.73 -12.09
N LEU A 219 8.52 -13.04 -12.27
CA LEU A 219 7.59 -13.20 -11.15
C LEU A 219 7.94 -14.43 -10.31
N PRO A 220 7.77 -14.37 -8.98
CA PRO A 220 7.88 -15.52 -8.10
C PRO A 220 6.94 -16.65 -8.51
N ALA A 221 7.34 -17.91 -8.25
CA ALA A 221 6.55 -19.08 -8.58
C ALA A 221 5.17 -19.09 -7.90
N SER A 222 5.11 -18.59 -6.65
CA SER A 222 3.86 -18.41 -5.89
C SER A 222 2.88 -17.47 -6.61
N VAL A 223 3.36 -16.33 -7.09
CA VAL A 223 2.55 -15.35 -7.86
C VAL A 223 2.05 -15.98 -9.16
N LYS A 224 2.94 -16.65 -9.91
CA LYS A 224 2.58 -17.34 -11.17
C LYS A 224 1.47 -18.38 -10.96
N ALA A 225 1.55 -19.17 -9.89
CA ALA A 225 0.53 -20.19 -9.58
C ALA A 225 -0.86 -19.58 -9.34
N VAL A 226 -0.92 -18.46 -8.60
CA VAL A 226 -2.18 -17.73 -8.38
C VAL A 226 -2.71 -17.12 -9.68
N LEU A 227 -1.85 -16.54 -10.52
CA LEU A 227 -2.25 -15.98 -11.82
C LEU A 227 -2.87 -17.04 -12.74
N VAL A 228 -2.31 -18.25 -12.80
CA VAL A 228 -2.90 -19.35 -13.57
C VAL A 228 -4.33 -19.63 -13.13
N LYS A 229 -4.57 -19.70 -11.82
CA LYS A 229 -5.91 -19.91 -11.27
C LYS A 229 -6.86 -18.75 -11.63
N LEU A 230 -6.42 -17.50 -11.45
CA LEU A 230 -7.24 -16.32 -11.74
C LEU A 230 -7.62 -16.21 -13.22
N ARG A 231 -6.70 -16.53 -14.13
CA ARG A 231 -6.97 -16.56 -15.58
C ARG A 231 -8.01 -17.62 -15.93
N ALA A 232 -7.90 -18.82 -15.37
CA ALA A 232 -8.89 -19.88 -15.58
C ALA A 232 -10.28 -19.47 -15.05
N GLU A 233 -10.34 -18.82 -13.89
CA GLU A 233 -11.58 -18.28 -13.34
C GLU A 233 -12.20 -17.18 -14.21
N ASN A 234 -11.38 -16.29 -14.79
CA ASN A 234 -11.86 -15.23 -15.67
C ASN A 234 -12.47 -15.81 -16.96
N ILE A 235 -11.78 -16.75 -17.61
CA ILE A 235 -12.28 -17.44 -18.81
C ILE A 235 -13.61 -18.14 -18.52
N ALA A 236 -13.71 -18.87 -17.40
CA ALA A 236 -14.92 -19.57 -17.02
C ALA A 236 -16.11 -18.63 -16.71
N ARG A 237 -15.83 -17.36 -16.38
CA ARG A 237 -16.87 -16.33 -16.17
C ARG A 237 -17.34 -15.73 -17.49
N GLU A 238 -16.42 -15.42 -18.39
CA GLU A 238 -16.73 -14.89 -19.72
C GLU A 238 -17.60 -15.87 -20.52
N GLN A 239 -17.37 -17.17 -20.37
CA GLN A 239 -18.17 -18.22 -21.02
C GLN A 239 -19.59 -18.42 -20.42
N LYS A 240 -19.89 -17.80 -19.27
CA LYS A 240 -21.19 -17.87 -18.59
C LYS A 240 -22.06 -16.62 -18.82
N ILE A 241 -21.53 -15.62 -19.50
CA ILE A 241 -22.21 -14.37 -19.90
C ILE A 241 -22.64 -14.53 -21.35
#